data_AF-A0A2E1V0M4-F1
#
_entry.id   AF-A0A2E1V0M4-F1
#
_cell.length_a   1.000
_cell.length_b   1.000
_cell.length_c   1.000
_cell.angle_alpha   90.00
_cell.angle_beta   90.00
_cell.angle_gamma   90.00
#
_symmetry.space_group_name_H-M   'P 1'
#
loop_
_entity.id
_entity.type
_entity.pdbx_description
1 polymer ?
#
loop_
_entity_poly.entity_id
_entity_poly.type
_entity_poly.pdbx_seq_one_letter_code
_entity_poly.pdbx_strand_id
1 'polypeptide(L)' 'KNGKLKIISFYAKKARGAMARYLIENKANSVNDLLEFSNDGYSYSESESQKSNSPVFIR' A
#
# COMPACT_ATOMS: atom_id res chain seq x y z
N LYS A 1 -10.09 7.12 -17.19
CA LYS A 1 -8.80 6.83 -17.88
C LYS A 1 -8.57 5.32 -17.87
N ASN A 2 -9.05 4.59 -18.90
CA ASN A 2 -8.87 3.14 -19.16
C ASN A 2 -8.72 2.16 -17.98
N GLY A 3 -9.42 2.37 -16.85
CA GLY A 3 -9.77 1.39 -15.79
C GLY A 3 -8.69 0.48 -15.20
N LYS A 4 -7.45 0.52 -15.67
CA LYS A 4 -6.43 -0.49 -15.45
C LYS A 4 -5.31 0.14 -14.64
N LEU A 5 -5.17 -0.34 -13.41
CA LEU A 5 -4.11 0.04 -12.51
C LEU A 5 -2.75 -0.24 -13.16
N LYS A 6 -1.83 0.71 -13.04
CA LYS A 6 -0.47 0.60 -13.57
C LYS A 6 0.52 0.96 -12.48
N ILE A 7 1.56 0.15 -12.35
CA ILE A 7 2.68 0.47 -11.46
C ILE A 7 3.56 1.50 -12.16
N ILE A 8 3.71 2.66 -11.54
CA ILE A 8 4.65 3.70 -11.97
C ILE A 8 5.84 3.66 -11.01
N SER A 9 7.00 3.22 -11.49
CA SER A 9 8.17 2.87 -10.66
C SER A 9 8.61 3.97 -9.70
N PHE A 10 8.60 5.24 -10.10
CA PHE A 10 8.99 6.37 -9.24
C PHE A 10 8.07 6.49 -8.01
N TYR A 11 6.75 6.43 -8.22
CA TYR A 11 5.78 6.47 -7.14
C TYR A 11 5.83 5.21 -6.28
N ALA A 12 5.98 4.03 -6.91
CA ALA A 12 6.12 2.77 -6.18
C ALA A 12 7.35 2.75 -5.25
N LYS A 13 8.50 3.31 -5.69
CA LYS A 13 9.69 3.44 -4.85
C LYS A 13 9.44 4.36 -3.65
N LYS A 14 8.80 5.51 -3.86
CA LYS A 14 8.45 6.44 -2.77
C LYS A 14 7.46 5.80 -1.79
N ALA A 15 6.42 5.17 -2.30
CA ALA A 15 5.38 4.53 -1.49
C ALA A 15 5.94 3.45 -0.56
N ARG A 16 6.91 2.66 -1.02
CA ARG A 16 7.60 1.66 -0.19
C ARG A 16 8.32 2.29 1.01
N GLY A 17 9.03 3.39 0.79
CA GLY A 17 9.69 4.13 1.87
C GLY A 17 8.69 4.73 2.86
N ALA A 18 7.60 5.32 2.34
CA ALA A 18 6.52 5.87 3.16
C ALA A 18 5.82 4.80 4.01
N MET A 19 5.57 3.62 3.44
CA MET A 19 5.00 2.47 4.14
C MET A 19 5.93 1.95 5.23
N ALA A 20 7.22 1.74 4.92
CA ALA A 20 8.19 1.32 5.93
C ALA A 20 8.27 2.31 7.10
N ARG A 21 8.28 3.61 6.82
CA ARG A 21 8.26 4.66 7.84
C ARG A 21 6.99 4.59 8.69
N TYR A 22 5.81 4.50 8.07
CA TYR A 22 4.52 4.40 8.74
C TYR A 22 4.47 3.22 9.73
N LEU A 23 4.95 2.03 9.30
CA LEU A 23 4.97 0.84 10.14
C LEU A 23 5.85 1.02 11.38
N ILE A 24 7.02 1.64 11.22
CA ILE A 24 7.94 1.92 12.32
C ILE A 24 7.34 2.94 13.30
N GLU A 25 6.79 4.05 12.77
CA GLU A 25 6.21 5.13 13.59
C GLU A 25 4.99 4.64 14.39
N ASN A 26 4.16 3.77 13.81
CA ASN A 26 2.98 3.22 14.49
C ASN A 26 3.28 1.94 15.29
N LYS A 27 4.54 1.48 15.33
CA LYS A 27 4.93 0.22 15.98
C LYS A 27 4.04 -0.95 15.52
N ALA A 28 3.81 -1.04 14.22
CA ALA A 28 2.99 -2.08 13.62
C ALA A 28 3.53 -3.47 13.96
N ASN A 29 2.65 -4.34 14.48
CA ASN A 29 2.97 -5.72 14.85
C ASN A 29 2.08 -6.76 14.15
N SER A 30 1.04 -6.30 13.45
CA SER A 30 0.08 -7.17 12.77
C SER A 30 -0.04 -6.85 11.28
N VAL A 31 -0.59 -7.81 10.52
CA VAL A 31 -0.90 -7.58 9.10
C VAL A 31 -2.00 -6.51 8.95
N ASN A 32 -2.92 -6.40 9.91
CA ASN A 32 -3.99 -5.41 9.84
C ASN A 32 -3.42 -3.98 9.88
N ASP A 33 -2.40 -3.74 10.70
CA ASP A 33 -1.71 -2.45 10.79
C ASP A 33 -1.10 -2.03 9.44
N LEU A 34 -0.63 -3.00 8.64
CA LEU A 34 -0.15 -2.77 7.28
C LEU A 34 -1.29 -2.34 6.35
N LEU A 35 -2.45 -2.97 6.46
CA LEU A 35 -3.61 -2.67 5.61
C LEU A 35 -4.18 -1.27 5.86
N GLU A 36 -3.95 -0.72 7.05
CA GLU A 36 -4.36 0.65 7.42
C GLU A 36 -3.47 1.75 6.80
N PHE A 37 -2.37 1.38 6.14
CA PHE A 37 -1.51 2.35 5.46
C PHE A 37 -2.29 3.17 4.42
N SER A 38 -2.31 4.50 4.61
CA SER A 38 -3.08 5.44 3.78
C SER A 38 -2.34 6.73 3.39
N ASN A 39 -1.01 6.74 3.51
CA ASN A 39 -0.21 7.95 3.23
C ASN A 39 -0.14 8.27 1.73
N ASP A 40 0.13 9.54 1.39
CA ASP A 40 0.34 10.01 0.01
C ASP A 40 -0.83 9.70 -0.96
N GLY A 41 -2.04 9.49 -0.42
CA GLY A 41 -3.25 9.15 -1.18
C GLY A 41 -3.34 7.69 -1.61
N TYR A 42 -2.48 6.82 -1.06
CA TYR A 42 -2.63 5.38 -1.22
C TYR A 42 -3.74 4.85 -0.31
N SER A 43 -4.40 3.76 -0.71
CA SER A 43 -5.34 3.02 0.11
C SER A 43 -5.30 1.54 -0.25
N TYR A 44 -5.54 0.68 0.74
CA TYR A 44 -5.70 -0.76 0.49
C TYR A 44 -6.91 -1.04 -0.42
N SER A 45 -6.72 -1.94 -1.39
CA SER A 45 -7.75 -2.37 -2.33
C SER A 45 -8.03 -3.85 -2.16
N GLU A 46 -9.13 -4.18 -1.47
CA GLU A 46 -9.53 -5.57 -1.25
C GLU A 46 -9.84 -6.31 -2.56
N SER A 47 -10.45 -5.62 -3.53
CA SER A 47 -10.78 -6.18 -4.85
C SER A 47 -9.57 -6.66 -5.65
N GLU A 48 -8.43 -6.00 -5.48
CA GLU A 48 -7.18 -6.30 -6.21
C GLU A 48 -6.26 -7.20 -5.39
N SER A 49 -6.50 -7.32 -4.08
CA SER A 49 -5.70 -8.10 -3.15
C SER A 49 -6.14 -9.56 -3.14
N GLN A 50 -5.89 -10.25 -4.25
CA GLN A 50 -6.31 -11.64 -4.46
C GLN A 50 -5.56 -12.67 -3.60
N LYS A 51 -4.40 -12.29 -3.03
CA LYS A 51 -3.56 -13.18 -2.22
C LYS A 51 -3.34 -12.54 -0.85
N SER A 52 -3.52 -13.34 0.20
CA SER A 52 -3.30 -12.91 1.60
C SER A 52 -1.91 -12.31 1.83
N ASN A 53 -0.87 -12.85 1.17
CA ASN A 53 0.51 -12.37 1.29
C ASN A 53 0.90 -11.31 0.23
N SER A 54 -0.06 -10.72 -0.49
CA SER A 54 0.24 -9.69 -1.50
C SER A 54 -0.84 -8.62 -1.51
N PRO A 55 -0.94 -7.81 -0.44
CA PRO A 55 -1.87 -6.69 -0.40
C PRO A 55 -1.53 -5.66 -1.47
N VAL A 56 -2.55 -5.16 -2.15
CA VAL A 56 -2.44 -4.16 -3.22
C VAL A 56 -2.95 -2.82 -2.70
N PHE A 57 -2.13 -1.78 -2.88
CA PHE A 57 -2.45 -0.40 -2.53
C PHE A 57 -2.56 0.44 -3.80
N ILE A 58 -3.65 1.19 -3.91
CA ILE A 58 -3.99 2.01 -5.09
C ILE A 58 -4.07 3.49 -4.71
N ARG A 59 -3.91 4.37 -5.69
CA ARG A 59 -4.04 5.82 -5.60
C ARG A 59 -4.71 6.34 -6.86
#